data_AF-A0A351KSR1-F1
#
_entry.id   AF-A0A351KSR1-F1
#
_cell.length_a   1.000
_cell.length_b   1.000
_cell.length_c   1.000
_cell.angle_alpha   90.00
_cell.angle_beta   90.00
_cell.angle_gamma   90.00
#
_symmetry.space_group_name_H-M   'P 1'
#
loop_
_entity.id
_entity.type
_entity.pdbx_description
1 polymer ?
#
loop_
_entity_poly.entity_id
_entity_poly.type
_entity_poly.pdbx_seq_one_letter_code
_entity_poly.pdbx_strand_id
1 'polypeptide(L)'
;MAGKTLYDKLWDAHVVCTEPDGSALIYVDRQLLHEVTSPQAFEGLRLSGRKVWRKGANLATADHNVPTKDRAKGIADPIAKLQIETLDRNCEEFGILEFPMGDVRQGVVHVMGPEQGATLPGMTIVCGDSHTATHGAFGALAFGIGTSEVEHALATQCLVQRKSKTMQVKVEGTLGVGVTAKDIILAVIGRIGTAGGTGYTIEFAGSAIRSLTMEGRMTLCNMAIEGGARAGLVAVDDTTINYLKGRPMAPTGRLWDEAVISWKNLKSDADATFDAIIELAAAEIKPQVSWGTSPEMVLPVDAKVPDPAQEKDAVKRDGMERALQYMGLKAGTPISEIKPDKVFIGSCTNGRIEDLRAAAEVARGRKVAGNIKLAMVVPGSGLVKQQAEDEGLDKIFVAAGFEWRDPGCSMCLAMNADRLEAGERCASTSNRNFEGRQGFGGRTHLVSPAMAAAAAVTGHFIDVRSLKPVPAEKPAPVAATKLVSQPAKETVVVAAPQPTEASAPAIQKPAAAKPKTSPKAAKTAPKTPVTQAPAEVKVAEAKQPTKARAPVKKVASEKKAAATPTPKKPAPRPAGSTLRKRSPKS
;
A
#
# COMPACT_ATOMS: atom_id res chain seq x y z
N MET A 1 -6.27 23.71 27.74
CA MET A 1 -5.91 22.36 27.25
C MET A 1 -5.10 22.58 25.98
N ALA A 2 -4.06 21.78 25.73
CA ALA A 2 -3.32 21.85 24.48
C ALA A 2 -4.24 21.55 23.28
N GLY A 3 -3.94 22.13 22.12
CA GLY A 3 -4.64 21.85 20.87
C GLY A 3 -4.64 20.36 20.50
N LYS A 4 -5.63 19.95 19.70
CA LYS A 4 -5.77 18.58 19.23
C LYS A 4 -5.05 18.37 17.90
N THR A 5 -4.37 17.24 17.76
CA THR A 5 -3.88 16.80 16.45
C THR A 5 -5.05 16.41 15.54
N LEU A 6 -4.83 16.31 14.22
CA LEU A 6 -5.83 15.77 13.30
C LEU A 6 -6.22 14.34 13.72
N TYR A 7 -5.25 13.55 14.14
CA TYR A 7 -5.50 12.20 14.64
C TYR A 7 -6.41 12.20 15.88
N ASP A 8 -6.20 13.10 16.84
CA ASP A 8 -7.08 13.23 18.00
C ASP A 8 -8.51 13.57 17.59
N LYS A 9 -8.68 14.53 16.68
CA LYS A 9 -10.01 14.93 16.19
C LYS A 9 -10.74 13.77 15.51
N LEU A 10 -10.04 13.01 14.68
CA LEU A 10 -10.60 11.84 14.00
C LEU A 10 -10.92 10.74 15.00
N TRP A 11 -9.99 10.41 15.90
CA TRP A 11 -10.20 9.37 16.91
C TRP A 11 -11.39 9.69 17.81
N ASP A 12 -11.41 10.89 18.40
CA ASP A 12 -12.44 11.30 19.36
C ASP A 12 -13.84 11.33 18.74
N ALA A 13 -13.95 11.61 17.43
CA ALA A 13 -15.22 11.60 16.71
C ALA A 13 -15.81 10.19 16.49
N HIS A 14 -15.00 9.12 16.61
CA HIS A 14 -15.42 7.75 16.27
C HIS A 14 -15.41 6.79 17.46
N VAL A 15 -14.88 7.18 18.62
CA VAL A 15 -14.96 6.36 19.83
C VAL A 15 -16.42 6.20 20.25
N VAL A 16 -16.89 4.95 20.27
CA VAL A 16 -18.21 4.57 20.80
C VAL A 16 -18.14 4.39 22.31
N CYS A 17 -17.15 3.63 22.78
CA CYS A 17 -16.84 3.45 24.19
C CYS A 17 -15.36 3.08 24.39
N THR A 18 -14.85 3.29 25.60
CA THR A 18 -13.48 2.94 25.99
C THR A 18 -13.53 1.95 27.15
N GLU A 19 -12.81 0.85 27.01
CA GLU A 19 -12.65 -0.19 28.02
C GLU A 19 -11.66 0.25 29.10
N PRO A 20 -11.71 -0.34 30.32
CA PRO A 20 -10.79 -0.01 31.40
C PRO A 20 -9.31 -0.23 31.08
N ASP A 21 -9.00 -1.11 30.12
CA ASP A 21 -7.62 -1.42 29.68
C ASP A 21 -7.08 -0.42 28.64
N GLY A 22 -7.88 0.59 28.27
CA GLY A 22 -7.53 1.61 27.28
C GLY A 22 -7.78 1.21 25.82
N SER A 23 -8.30 0.02 25.54
CA SER A 23 -8.86 -0.29 24.22
C SER A 23 -10.19 0.46 24.02
N ALA A 24 -10.51 0.82 22.80
CA ALA A 24 -11.74 1.52 22.45
C ALA A 24 -12.46 0.80 21.33
N LEU A 25 -13.78 0.74 21.43
CA LEU A 25 -14.63 0.38 20.31
C LEU A 25 -14.79 1.63 19.45
N ILE A 26 -14.35 1.56 18.19
CA ILE A 26 -14.51 2.67 17.24
C ILE A 26 -15.51 2.32 16.14
N TYR A 27 -16.27 3.33 15.71
CA TYR A 27 -17.17 3.22 14.57
C TYR A 27 -16.39 3.29 13.25
N VAL A 28 -16.79 2.48 12.28
CA VAL A 28 -16.25 2.42 10.93
C VAL A 28 -17.31 2.97 9.98
N ASP A 29 -16.98 4.02 9.22
CA ASP A 29 -17.91 4.63 8.27
C ASP A 29 -17.95 3.94 6.92
N ARG A 30 -16.80 3.42 6.49
CA ARG A 30 -16.60 2.81 5.18
C ARG A 30 -15.73 1.57 5.31
N GLN A 31 -16.21 0.50 4.70
CA GLN A 31 -15.39 -0.68 4.45
C GLN A 31 -15.25 -0.89 2.95
N LEU A 32 -14.01 -1.05 2.50
CA LEU A 32 -13.71 -1.46 1.14
C LEU A 32 -13.39 -2.95 1.12
N LEU A 33 -13.74 -3.60 0.01
CA LEU A 33 -13.67 -5.05 -0.15
C LEU A 33 -13.04 -5.40 -1.49
N HIS A 34 -12.31 -6.51 -1.51
CA HIS A 34 -11.69 -7.09 -2.69
C HIS A 34 -11.68 -8.61 -2.58
N GLU A 35 -11.34 -9.28 -3.68
CA GLU A 35 -11.54 -10.71 -3.89
C GLU A 35 -10.59 -11.62 -3.08
N VAL A 36 -9.56 -11.06 -2.46
CA VAL A 36 -8.51 -11.85 -1.80
C VAL A 36 -8.83 -12.15 -0.34
N THR A 37 -9.31 -11.16 0.41
CA THR A 37 -9.44 -11.25 1.88
C THR A 37 -10.88 -11.26 2.37
N SER A 38 -11.84 -10.85 1.54
CA SER A 38 -13.26 -10.81 1.90
C SER A 38 -14.01 -12.16 1.81
N PRO A 39 -13.65 -13.14 0.95
CA PRO A 39 -14.45 -14.35 0.80
C PRO A 39 -14.70 -15.12 2.12
N GLN A 40 -13.67 -15.26 2.96
CA GLN A 40 -13.81 -15.98 4.22
C GLN A 40 -14.65 -15.19 5.25
N ALA A 41 -14.64 -13.86 5.19
CA ALA A 41 -15.49 -13.04 6.05
C ALA A 41 -16.98 -13.26 5.72
N PHE A 42 -17.33 -13.30 4.43
CA PHE A 42 -18.70 -13.62 4.00
C PHE A 42 -19.13 -15.02 4.41
N GLU A 43 -18.22 -16.00 4.30
CA GLU A 43 -18.53 -17.36 4.76
C GLU A 43 -18.72 -17.43 6.27
N GLY A 44 -17.92 -16.70 7.06
CA GLY A 44 -18.12 -16.56 8.51
C GLY A 44 -19.48 -16.01 8.88
N LEU A 45 -19.98 -15.00 8.15
CA LEU A 45 -21.34 -14.49 8.32
C LEU A 45 -22.39 -15.56 8.04
N ARG A 46 -22.25 -16.29 6.93
CA ARG A 46 -23.18 -17.35 6.54
C ARG A 46 -23.25 -18.47 7.59
N LEU A 47 -22.10 -19.00 7.99
CA LEU A 47 -22.01 -20.07 9.00
C LEU A 47 -22.61 -19.63 10.35
N SER A 48 -22.47 -18.35 10.69
CA SER A 48 -23.02 -17.77 11.92
C SER A 48 -24.47 -17.30 11.81
N GLY A 49 -25.09 -17.40 10.63
CA GLY A 49 -26.44 -16.86 10.37
C GLY A 49 -26.55 -15.33 10.54
N ARG A 50 -25.44 -14.60 10.38
CA ARG A 50 -25.36 -13.14 10.54
C ARG A 50 -25.64 -12.43 9.22
N LYS A 51 -26.22 -11.24 9.31
CA LYS A 51 -26.44 -10.34 8.17
C LYS A 51 -25.44 -9.19 8.21
N VAL A 52 -25.13 -8.63 7.04
CA VAL A 52 -24.42 -7.35 6.95
C VAL A 52 -25.31 -6.25 7.53
N TRP A 53 -24.79 -5.46 8.47
CA TRP A 53 -25.59 -4.48 9.21
C TRP A 53 -25.90 -3.22 8.40
N ARG A 54 -24.88 -2.59 7.79
CA ARG A 54 -25.03 -1.36 7.00
C ARG A 54 -24.49 -1.55 5.58
N LYS A 55 -25.31 -2.15 4.71
CA LYS A 55 -24.93 -2.46 3.32
C LYS A 55 -24.29 -1.30 2.56
N GLY A 56 -24.88 -0.09 2.64
CA GLY A 56 -24.38 1.11 1.96
C GLY A 56 -23.04 1.67 2.47
N ALA A 57 -22.51 1.15 3.58
CA ALA A 57 -21.17 1.46 4.07
C ALA A 57 -20.07 0.60 3.40
N ASN A 58 -20.45 -0.37 2.58
CA ASN A 58 -19.53 -1.33 1.95
C ASN A 58 -19.43 -1.08 0.44
N LEU A 59 -18.23 -1.17 -0.10
CA LEU A 59 -17.96 -1.04 -1.53
C LEU A 59 -16.89 -2.04 -1.96
N ALA A 60 -17.19 -2.83 -2.99
CA ALA A 60 -16.32 -3.88 -3.48
C ALA A 60 -15.78 -3.60 -4.90
N THR A 61 -14.59 -4.11 -5.18
CA THR A 61 -14.02 -4.22 -6.53
C THR A 61 -13.06 -5.39 -6.57
N ALA A 62 -13.01 -6.11 -7.68
CA ALA A 62 -11.91 -7.03 -7.95
C ALA A 62 -10.70 -6.26 -8.50
N ASP A 63 -9.48 -6.52 -8.05
CA ASP A 63 -8.28 -5.79 -8.52
C ASP A 63 -6.95 -6.55 -8.47
N HIS A 64 -6.80 -7.59 -7.63
CA HIS A 64 -5.54 -8.31 -7.45
C HIS A 64 -5.30 -9.36 -8.54
N ASN A 65 -6.35 -10.11 -8.87
CA ASN A 65 -6.35 -11.25 -9.80
C ASN A 65 -6.83 -10.88 -11.21
N VAL A 66 -7.13 -9.60 -11.44
CA VAL A 66 -7.60 -9.11 -12.73
C VAL A 66 -6.45 -9.13 -13.74
N PRO A 67 -6.64 -9.69 -14.95
CA PRO A 67 -5.65 -9.65 -16.01
C PRO A 67 -5.54 -8.23 -16.57
N THR A 68 -4.31 -7.76 -16.75
CA THR A 68 -4.01 -6.43 -17.33
C THR A 68 -3.79 -6.48 -18.84
N LYS A 69 -3.82 -7.67 -19.43
CA LYS A 69 -3.64 -7.93 -20.86
C LYS A 69 -4.71 -8.89 -21.33
N ASP A 70 -5.19 -8.67 -22.56
CA ASP A 70 -6.20 -9.51 -23.22
C ASP A 70 -7.44 -9.75 -22.35
N ARG A 71 -7.86 -8.74 -21.57
CA ARG A 71 -8.98 -8.84 -20.62
C ARG A 71 -10.27 -9.35 -21.24
N ALA A 72 -10.51 -9.04 -22.51
CA ALA A 72 -11.64 -9.53 -23.30
C ALA A 72 -11.67 -11.06 -23.47
N LYS A 73 -10.54 -11.77 -23.29
CA LYS A 73 -10.45 -13.24 -23.33
C LYS A 73 -10.81 -13.89 -21.99
N GLY A 74 -11.12 -13.11 -20.96
CA GLY A 74 -11.44 -13.60 -19.62
C GLY A 74 -10.19 -13.94 -18.79
N ILE A 75 -10.41 -14.65 -17.69
CA ILE A 75 -9.37 -15.02 -16.72
C ILE A 75 -8.94 -16.47 -16.98
N ALA A 76 -7.69 -16.67 -17.40
CA ALA A 76 -7.16 -17.98 -17.74
C ALA A 76 -6.84 -18.86 -16.53
N ASP A 77 -6.37 -18.26 -15.43
CA ASP A 77 -6.06 -18.98 -14.20
C ASP A 77 -7.37 -19.33 -13.45
N PRO A 78 -7.69 -20.62 -13.24
CA PRO A 78 -8.90 -21.03 -12.56
C PRO A 78 -8.97 -20.55 -11.10
N ILE A 79 -7.83 -20.37 -10.42
CA ILE A 79 -7.81 -19.88 -9.03
C ILE A 79 -8.19 -18.40 -8.98
N ALA A 80 -7.53 -17.59 -9.80
CA ALA A 80 -7.84 -16.17 -9.97
C ALA A 80 -9.32 -15.96 -10.34
N LYS A 81 -9.82 -16.77 -11.29
CA LYS A 81 -11.22 -16.75 -11.72
C LYS A 81 -12.18 -17.06 -10.56
N LEU A 82 -11.92 -18.13 -9.81
CA LEU A 82 -12.75 -18.53 -8.67
C LEU A 82 -12.83 -17.44 -7.60
N GLN A 83 -11.72 -16.74 -7.31
CA GLN A 83 -11.72 -15.67 -6.31
C GLN A 83 -12.61 -14.50 -6.74
N ILE A 84 -12.50 -14.07 -8.00
CA ILE A 84 -13.32 -12.98 -8.55
C ILE A 84 -14.80 -13.37 -8.57
N GLU A 85 -15.15 -14.54 -9.11
CA GLU A 85 -16.54 -15.02 -9.14
C GLU A 85 -17.13 -15.21 -7.73
N THR A 86 -16.28 -15.50 -6.74
CA THR A 86 -16.72 -15.60 -5.34
C THR A 86 -17.02 -14.24 -4.74
N LEU A 87 -16.26 -13.20 -5.08
CA LEU A 87 -16.60 -11.82 -4.71
C LEU A 87 -17.94 -11.41 -5.34
N ASP A 88 -18.11 -11.65 -6.64
CA ASP A 88 -19.33 -11.31 -7.39
C ASP A 88 -20.58 -11.92 -6.69
N ARG A 89 -20.54 -13.23 -6.40
CA ARG A 89 -21.63 -13.93 -5.72
C ARG A 89 -21.89 -13.40 -4.30
N ASN A 90 -20.84 -13.12 -3.54
CA ASN A 90 -20.99 -12.59 -2.18
C ASN A 90 -21.61 -11.19 -2.21
N CYS A 91 -21.20 -10.32 -3.12
CA CYS A 91 -21.76 -8.98 -3.24
C CYS A 91 -23.23 -9.03 -3.64
N GLU A 92 -23.61 -9.89 -4.59
CA GLU A 92 -25.00 -10.11 -5.00
C GLU A 92 -25.87 -10.58 -3.83
N GLU A 93 -25.44 -11.63 -3.12
CA GLU A 93 -26.21 -12.24 -2.03
C GLU A 93 -26.38 -11.30 -0.84
N PHE A 94 -25.31 -10.63 -0.42
CA PHE A 94 -25.35 -9.74 0.75
C PHE A 94 -25.88 -8.34 0.39
N GLY A 95 -26.02 -8.03 -0.91
CA GLY A 95 -26.51 -6.75 -1.43
C GLY A 95 -25.50 -5.62 -1.21
N ILE A 96 -24.24 -5.88 -1.52
CA ILE A 96 -23.14 -4.91 -1.46
C ILE A 96 -22.91 -4.35 -2.86
N LEU A 97 -22.68 -3.04 -2.94
CA LEU A 97 -22.31 -2.41 -4.20
C LEU A 97 -20.91 -2.87 -4.62
N GLU A 98 -20.82 -3.38 -5.85
CA GLU A 98 -19.57 -3.82 -6.46
C GLU A 98 -19.37 -3.14 -7.82
N PHE A 99 -18.13 -2.81 -8.14
CA PHE A 99 -17.71 -2.57 -9.52
C PHE A 99 -17.01 -3.82 -10.07
N PRO A 100 -17.76 -4.70 -10.75
CA PRO A 100 -17.21 -5.97 -11.24
C PRO A 100 -16.20 -5.71 -12.37
N MET A 101 -15.49 -6.77 -12.79
CA MET A 101 -14.44 -6.67 -13.82
C MET A 101 -14.90 -6.00 -15.14
N GLY A 102 -16.20 -6.03 -15.48
CA GLY A 102 -16.75 -5.39 -16.67
C GLY A 102 -17.13 -3.91 -16.52
N ASP A 103 -17.11 -3.36 -15.32
CA ASP A 103 -17.47 -1.96 -15.07
C ASP A 103 -16.30 -1.03 -15.39
N VAL A 104 -16.57 0.09 -16.08
CA VAL A 104 -15.55 1.10 -16.42
C VAL A 104 -14.89 1.73 -15.18
N ARG A 105 -15.56 1.71 -14.03
CA ARG A 105 -15.07 2.23 -12.75
C ARG A 105 -14.17 1.25 -12.02
N GLN A 106 -14.11 -0.01 -12.45
CA GLN A 106 -13.26 -1.01 -11.82
C GLN A 106 -11.81 -0.54 -11.82
N GLY A 107 -11.13 -0.80 -10.71
CA GLY A 107 -9.72 -0.47 -10.54
C GLY A 107 -9.20 -0.96 -9.20
N VAL A 108 -7.94 -0.65 -8.96
CA VAL A 108 -7.29 -0.87 -7.67
C VAL A 108 -8.10 -0.18 -6.57
N VAL A 109 -8.44 -0.90 -5.51
CA VAL A 109 -9.43 -0.47 -4.50
C VAL A 109 -9.12 0.90 -3.89
N HIS A 110 -7.84 1.22 -3.70
CA HIS A 110 -7.36 2.50 -3.16
C HIS A 110 -7.24 3.64 -4.19
N VAL A 111 -7.49 3.36 -5.47
CA VAL A 111 -7.62 4.36 -6.55
C VAL A 111 -9.10 4.56 -6.87
N MET A 112 -9.83 3.47 -7.05
CA MET A 112 -11.27 3.47 -7.33
C MET A 112 -12.05 4.18 -6.21
N GLY A 113 -11.80 3.84 -4.94
CA GLY A 113 -12.58 4.39 -3.82
C GLY A 113 -12.60 5.93 -3.79
N PRO A 114 -11.44 6.61 -3.82
CA PRO A 114 -11.40 8.06 -3.89
C PRO A 114 -12.01 8.65 -5.16
N GLU A 115 -11.83 8.02 -6.33
CA GLU A 115 -12.41 8.49 -7.60
C GLU A 115 -13.93 8.48 -7.62
N GLN A 116 -14.55 7.58 -6.86
CA GLN A 116 -16.00 7.54 -6.69
C GLN A 116 -16.49 8.49 -5.59
N GLY A 117 -15.61 9.06 -4.78
CA GLY A 117 -15.98 9.81 -3.57
C GLY A 117 -16.41 8.91 -2.41
N ALA A 118 -16.03 7.62 -2.42
CA ALA A 118 -16.28 6.70 -1.31
C ALA A 118 -15.39 7.02 -0.08
N THR A 119 -14.34 7.80 -0.31
CA THR A 119 -13.41 8.33 0.69
C THR A 119 -13.71 9.80 0.92
N LEU A 120 -14.29 10.12 2.08
CA LEU A 120 -14.59 11.50 2.47
C LEU A 120 -13.80 11.89 3.73
N PRO A 121 -13.44 13.18 3.87
CA PRO A 121 -12.78 13.66 5.05
C PRO A 121 -13.59 13.41 6.32
N GLY A 122 -12.88 13.05 7.39
CA GLY A 122 -13.47 12.76 8.68
C GLY A 122 -13.89 11.31 8.87
N MET A 123 -13.88 10.46 7.83
CA MET A 123 -14.29 9.05 7.97
C MET A 123 -13.26 8.20 8.69
N THR A 124 -13.72 7.13 9.35
CA THR A 124 -12.92 5.92 9.61
C THR A 124 -13.13 4.91 8.47
N ILE A 125 -12.04 4.49 7.82
CA ILE A 125 -12.08 3.63 6.63
C ILE A 125 -11.21 2.38 6.82
N VAL A 126 -11.78 1.20 6.56
CA VAL A 126 -11.06 -0.08 6.69
C VAL A 126 -11.16 -0.92 5.42
N CYS A 127 -10.17 -1.78 5.19
CA CYS A 127 -10.18 -2.79 4.14
C CYS A 127 -9.28 -3.94 4.59
N GLY A 128 -9.52 -5.13 4.04
CA GLY A 128 -8.61 -6.27 4.18
C GLY A 128 -7.26 -6.10 3.46
N ASP A 129 -6.81 -4.86 3.21
CA ASP A 129 -5.54 -4.50 2.58
C ASP A 129 -4.76 -3.52 3.47
N SER A 130 -3.44 -3.73 3.59
CA SER A 130 -2.59 -2.91 4.46
C SER A 130 -2.47 -1.45 4.01
N HIS A 131 -2.59 -1.17 2.72
CA HIS A 131 -2.42 0.16 2.12
C HIS A 131 -3.71 0.98 2.11
N THR A 132 -4.72 0.55 2.87
CA THR A 132 -5.88 1.39 3.24
C THR A 132 -5.47 2.74 3.81
N ALA A 133 -4.27 2.82 4.40
CA ALA A 133 -3.65 4.08 4.81
C ALA A 133 -3.67 5.18 3.72
N THR A 134 -3.69 4.82 2.43
CA THR A 134 -3.86 5.75 1.29
C THR A 134 -4.94 6.81 1.52
N HIS A 135 -6.07 6.40 2.11
CA HIS A 135 -7.23 7.26 2.28
C HIS A 135 -7.05 8.36 3.32
N GLY A 136 -6.03 8.27 4.18
CA GLY A 136 -5.72 9.35 5.11
C GLY A 136 -5.18 10.61 4.44
N ALA A 137 -4.85 10.56 3.15
CA ALA A 137 -4.61 11.74 2.31
C ALA A 137 -5.80 12.72 2.27
N PHE A 138 -7.00 12.23 2.61
CA PHE A 138 -8.25 13.00 2.65
C PHE A 138 -8.60 13.49 4.06
N GLY A 139 -7.70 13.34 5.05
CA GLY A 139 -8.04 13.60 6.45
C GLY A 139 -9.04 12.58 6.99
N ALA A 140 -8.89 11.30 6.62
CA ALA A 140 -9.66 10.16 7.10
C ALA A 140 -8.77 9.22 7.94
N LEU A 141 -9.30 8.63 9.01
CA LEU A 141 -8.58 7.62 9.77
C LEU A 141 -8.71 6.26 9.06
N ALA A 142 -7.69 5.90 8.28
CA ALA A 142 -7.78 4.74 7.40
C ALA A 142 -6.66 3.74 7.64
N PHE A 143 -7.00 2.46 7.81
CA PHE A 143 -6.03 1.41 8.13
C PHE A 143 -6.49 0.02 7.70
N GLY A 144 -5.52 -0.85 7.41
CA GLY A 144 -5.79 -2.24 7.04
C GLY A 144 -6.18 -3.10 8.24
N ILE A 145 -7.06 -4.07 7.99
CA ILE A 145 -7.61 -4.98 8.99
C ILE A 145 -7.48 -6.44 8.54
N GLY A 146 -7.48 -7.37 9.49
CA GLY A 146 -7.45 -8.81 9.18
C GLY A 146 -8.80 -9.36 8.72
N THR A 147 -8.84 -10.55 8.11
CA THR A 147 -10.08 -11.16 7.62
C THR A 147 -11.15 -11.35 8.71
N SER A 148 -10.75 -11.68 9.94
CA SER A 148 -11.71 -11.74 11.06
C SER A 148 -12.30 -10.36 11.38
N GLU A 149 -11.51 -9.29 11.31
CA GLU A 149 -12.01 -7.92 11.50
C GLU A 149 -12.89 -7.48 10.31
N VAL A 150 -12.63 -7.95 9.09
CA VAL A 150 -13.50 -7.72 7.92
C VAL A 150 -14.91 -8.24 8.20
N GLU A 151 -15.04 -9.44 8.77
CA GLU A 151 -16.34 -9.99 9.19
C GLU A 151 -17.00 -9.12 10.27
N HIS A 152 -16.22 -8.70 11.28
CA HIS A 152 -16.76 -7.88 12.37
C HIS A 152 -17.25 -6.52 11.87
N ALA A 153 -16.51 -5.86 10.99
CA ALA A 153 -16.91 -4.60 10.38
C ALA A 153 -18.18 -4.77 9.52
N LEU A 154 -18.31 -5.86 8.74
CA LEU A 154 -19.53 -6.17 8.00
C LEU A 154 -20.74 -6.41 8.94
N ALA A 155 -20.53 -7.11 10.06
CA ALA A 155 -21.57 -7.47 11.00
C ALA A 155 -22.00 -6.31 11.91
N THR A 156 -21.12 -5.35 12.19
CA THR A 156 -21.33 -4.38 13.29
C THR A 156 -20.96 -2.93 12.97
N GLN A 157 -20.15 -2.69 11.93
CA GLN A 157 -19.46 -1.41 11.68
C GLN A 157 -18.62 -0.91 12.86
N CYS A 158 -18.21 -1.78 13.78
CA CYS A 158 -17.36 -1.40 14.89
C CYS A 158 -16.15 -2.31 15.00
N LEU A 159 -15.01 -1.76 15.43
CA LEU A 159 -13.79 -2.51 15.68
C LEU A 159 -13.16 -2.07 17.01
N VAL A 160 -12.60 -3.03 17.74
CA VAL A 160 -11.80 -2.73 18.92
C VAL A 160 -10.41 -2.31 18.46
N GLN A 161 -9.97 -1.13 18.87
CA GLN A 161 -8.66 -0.57 18.53
C GLN A 161 -7.99 0.01 19.78
N ARG A 162 -6.67 0.16 19.76
CA ARG A 162 -5.93 0.98 20.73
C ARG A 162 -5.43 2.24 20.04
N LYS A 163 -5.57 3.37 20.74
CA LYS A 163 -5.09 4.66 20.23
C LYS A 163 -3.57 4.61 20.06
N SER A 164 -3.09 4.99 18.89
CA SER A 164 -1.66 5.07 18.59
C SER A 164 -1.07 6.38 19.13
N LYS A 165 0.26 6.45 19.21
CA LYS A 165 0.95 7.74 19.41
C LYS A 165 0.91 8.58 18.14
N THR A 166 1.26 9.86 18.27
CA THR A 166 1.26 10.83 17.17
C THR A 166 2.68 11.12 16.70
N MET A 167 2.93 10.99 15.39
CA MET A 167 4.20 11.39 14.78
C MET A 167 3.92 12.42 13.70
N GLN A 168 4.65 13.54 13.69
CA GLN A 168 4.61 14.48 12.58
C GLN A 168 5.83 14.33 11.69
N VAL A 169 5.63 14.19 10.38
CA VAL A 169 6.68 14.32 9.38
C VAL A 169 6.50 15.65 8.68
N LYS A 170 7.38 16.60 8.98
CA LYS A 170 7.32 17.98 8.48
C LYS A 170 8.33 18.20 7.37
N VAL A 171 7.83 18.50 6.17
CA VAL A 171 8.65 18.75 4.97
C VAL A 171 8.44 20.18 4.50
N GLU A 172 9.45 21.03 4.68
CA GLU A 172 9.39 22.46 4.36
C GLU A 172 10.21 22.84 3.13
N GLY A 173 9.73 23.83 2.37
CA GLY A 173 10.38 24.35 1.18
C GLY A 173 9.73 23.88 -0.12
N THR A 174 10.44 24.05 -1.23
CA THR A 174 10.01 23.64 -2.57
C THR A 174 10.80 22.40 -3.01
N LEU A 175 10.10 21.41 -3.58
CA LEU A 175 10.75 20.23 -4.14
C LEU A 175 11.57 20.60 -5.38
N GLY A 176 12.71 19.94 -5.55
CA GLY A 176 13.49 20.07 -6.79
C GLY A 176 12.74 19.50 -8.00
N VAL A 177 13.14 19.94 -9.20
CA VAL A 177 12.62 19.37 -10.46
C VAL A 177 12.79 17.85 -10.45
N GLY A 178 11.79 17.11 -10.96
CA GLY A 178 11.83 15.65 -11.03
C GLY A 178 11.69 14.92 -9.70
N VAL A 179 11.50 15.64 -8.59
CA VAL A 179 11.23 15.08 -7.26
C VAL A 179 9.72 15.08 -7.03
N THR A 180 9.19 13.94 -6.59
CA THR A 180 7.76 13.70 -6.40
C THR A 180 7.44 13.29 -4.97
N ALA A 181 6.14 13.11 -4.66
CA ALA A 181 5.72 12.54 -3.38
C ALA A 181 6.33 11.17 -3.09
N LYS A 182 6.58 10.36 -4.13
CA LYS A 182 7.24 9.05 -3.98
C LYS A 182 8.66 9.19 -3.44
N ASP A 183 9.39 10.21 -3.89
CA ASP A 183 10.74 10.51 -3.42
C ASP A 183 10.74 11.02 -1.97
N ILE A 184 9.73 11.84 -1.59
CA ILE A 184 9.54 12.26 -0.20
C ILE A 184 9.36 11.05 0.71
N ILE A 185 8.38 10.18 0.42
CA ILE A 185 8.07 9.08 1.34
C ILE A 185 9.19 8.04 1.38
N LEU A 186 9.89 7.78 0.27
CA LEU A 186 11.08 6.95 0.27
C LEU A 186 12.20 7.56 1.12
N ALA A 187 12.46 8.87 1.01
CA ALA A 187 13.46 9.53 1.86
C ALA A 187 13.09 9.47 3.35
N VAL A 188 11.80 9.60 3.68
CA VAL A 188 11.29 9.44 5.05
C VAL A 188 11.52 8.02 5.55
N ILE A 189 11.13 7.00 4.79
CA ILE A 189 11.31 5.59 5.16
C ILE A 189 12.79 5.24 5.29
N GLY A 190 13.65 5.73 4.39
CA GLY A 190 15.11 5.56 4.49
C GLY A 190 15.69 6.16 5.77
N ARG A 191 15.09 7.24 6.29
CA ARG A 191 15.52 7.89 7.53
C ARG A 191 15.00 7.19 8.79
N ILE A 192 13.73 6.81 8.82
CA ILE A 192 13.10 6.25 10.04
C ILE A 192 13.17 4.72 10.09
N GLY A 193 13.46 4.06 8.97
CA GLY A 193 13.41 2.62 8.82
C GLY A 193 11.99 2.07 8.72
N THR A 194 11.87 0.78 8.44
CA THR A 194 10.58 0.07 8.32
C THR A 194 9.84 -0.09 9.65
N ALA A 195 10.54 0.10 10.79
CA ALA A 195 9.95 0.04 12.13
C ALA A 195 9.77 1.43 12.77
N GLY A 196 10.20 2.52 12.13
CA GLY A 196 10.27 3.84 12.75
C GLY A 196 8.91 4.40 13.18
N GLY A 197 7.85 4.09 12.43
CA GLY A 197 6.47 4.46 12.71
C GLY A 197 5.70 3.47 13.58
N THR A 198 6.33 2.39 14.07
CA THR A 198 5.62 1.35 14.83
C THR A 198 4.93 1.94 16.07
N GLY A 199 3.61 1.75 16.16
CA GLY A 199 2.79 2.29 17.25
C GLY A 199 2.40 3.76 17.09
N TYR A 200 2.69 4.37 15.94
CA TYR A 200 2.33 5.74 15.61
C TYR A 200 1.31 5.80 14.46
N THR A 201 0.53 6.88 14.45
CA THR A 201 -0.08 7.45 13.25
C THR A 201 0.79 8.62 12.79
N ILE A 202 1.16 8.65 11.51
CA ILE A 202 1.99 9.71 10.94
C ILE A 202 1.09 10.79 10.35
N GLU A 203 1.30 12.04 10.72
CA GLU A 203 0.74 13.22 10.04
C GLU A 203 1.83 13.87 9.17
N PHE A 204 1.60 13.92 7.86
CA PHE A 204 2.48 14.59 6.91
C PHE A 204 2.09 16.07 6.81
N ALA A 205 3.03 16.95 7.12
CA ALA A 205 2.82 18.39 7.21
C ALA A 205 3.97 19.19 6.54
N GLY A 206 3.79 20.50 6.44
CA GLY A 206 4.76 21.41 5.87
C GLY A 206 4.42 21.89 4.46
N SER A 207 5.09 22.94 4.02
CA SER A 207 4.80 23.63 2.75
C SER A 207 4.93 22.72 1.52
N ALA A 208 5.89 21.80 1.52
CA ALA A 208 6.07 20.85 0.41
C ALA A 208 4.93 19.82 0.34
N ILE A 209 4.34 19.44 1.48
CA ILE A 209 3.19 18.51 1.52
C ILE A 209 1.92 19.23 1.05
N ARG A 210 1.71 20.48 1.49
CA ARG A 210 0.57 21.30 1.04
C ARG A 210 0.56 21.56 -0.46
N SER A 211 1.74 21.68 -1.10
CA SER A 211 1.84 21.89 -2.54
C SER A 211 1.62 20.64 -3.39
N LEU A 212 1.51 19.45 -2.79
CA LEU A 212 1.21 18.22 -3.53
C LEU A 212 -0.23 18.18 -4.01
N THR A 213 -0.43 17.57 -5.18
CA THR A 213 -1.73 17.11 -5.66
C THR A 213 -2.32 16.05 -4.73
N MET A 214 -3.62 15.73 -4.90
CA MET A 214 -4.23 14.65 -4.11
C MET A 214 -3.58 13.30 -4.39
N GLU A 215 -3.19 13.03 -5.63
CA GLU A 215 -2.45 11.84 -6.06
C GLU A 215 -1.12 11.72 -5.33
N GLY A 216 -0.39 12.83 -5.17
CA GLY A 216 0.84 12.87 -4.39
C GLY A 216 0.60 12.59 -2.90
N ARG A 217 -0.43 13.21 -2.31
CA ARG A 217 -0.81 12.95 -0.90
C ARG A 217 -1.19 11.49 -0.68
N MET A 218 -1.93 10.90 -1.61
CA MET A 218 -2.26 9.48 -1.61
C MET A 218 -1.01 8.60 -1.65
N THR A 219 0.01 8.94 -2.45
CA THR A 219 1.30 8.22 -2.44
C THR A 219 1.98 8.27 -1.07
N LEU A 220 1.99 9.41 -0.38
CA LEU A 220 2.58 9.53 0.96
C LEU A 220 1.87 8.61 1.97
N CYS A 221 0.55 8.74 2.05
CA CYS A 221 -0.24 7.98 3.01
C CYS A 221 -0.27 6.49 2.69
N ASN A 222 -0.25 6.10 1.41
CA ASN A 222 -0.15 4.71 0.97
C ASN A 222 1.09 4.02 1.56
N MET A 223 2.23 4.71 1.54
CA MET A 223 3.52 4.18 1.97
C MET A 223 3.86 4.45 3.44
N ALA A 224 2.95 5.03 4.22
CA ALA A 224 3.15 5.20 5.66
C ALA A 224 3.32 3.83 6.38
N ILE A 225 2.65 2.79 5.87
CA ILE A 225 2.74 1.43 6.41
C ILE A 225 4.12 0.79 6.16
N GLU A 226 4.81 1.15 5.07
CA GLU A 226 6.19 0.71 4.83
C GLU A 226 7.20 1.37 5.78
N GLY A 227 6.84 2.51 6.39
CA GLY A 227 7.56 3.10 7.53
C GLY A 227 7.15 2.51 8.88
N GLY A 228 6.23 1.53 8.90
CA GLY A 228 5.74 0.86 10.10
C GLY A 228 4.57 1.55 10.81
N ALA A 229 4.05 2.65 10.27
CA ALA A 229 2.93 3.37 10.87
C ALA A 229 1.59 2.66 10.67
N ARG A 230 0.67 2.83 11.62
CA ARG A 230 -0.69 2.27 11.53
C ARG A 230 -1.51 2.96 10.43
N ALA A 231 -1.32 4.26 10.27
CA ALA A 231 -1.99 5.11 9.31
C ALA A 231 -1.12 6.33 8.96
N GLY A 232 -1.39 6.95 7.82
CA GLY A 232 -0.80 8.21 7.39
C GLY A 232 -1.89 9.25 7.12
N LEU A 233 -1.74 10.48 7.60
CA LEU A 233 -2.74 11.55 7.52
C LEU A 233 -2.17 12.79 6.83
N VAL A 234 -3.02 13.47 6.05
CA VAL A 234 -2.76 14.83 5.55
C VAL A 234 -3.96 15.71 5.93
N ALA A 235 -3.68 16.92 6.40
CA ALA A 235 -4.71 17.91 6.71
C ALA A 235 -5.53 18.30 5.49
N VAL A 236 -6.82 18.53 5.70
CA VAL A 236 -7.74 18.95 4.64
C VAL A 236 -7.49 20.40 4.28
N ASP A 237 -7.42 20.67 2.98
CA ASP A 237 -7.39 22.01 2.40
C ASP A 237 -8.20 22.07 1.09
N ASP A 238 -8.10 23.19 0.39
CA ASP A 238 -8.84 23.40 -0.86
C ASP A 238 -8.47 22.38 -1.95
N THR A 239 -7.25 21.81 -1.95
CA THR A 239 -6.87 20.74 -2.89
C THR A 239 -7.72 19.49 -2.65
N THR A 240 -7.92 19.11 -1.39
CA THR A 240 -8.80 18.00 -1.01
C THR A 240 -10.25 18.28 -1.38
N ILE A 241 -10.76 19.48 -1.06
CA ILE A 241 -12.14 19.87 -1.36
C ILE A 241 -12.41 19.88 -2.86
N ASN A 242 -11.49 20.44 -3.66
CA ASN A 242 -11.63 20.52 -5.11
C ASN A 242 -11.63 19.14 -5.77
N TYR A 243 -10.79 18.22 -5.28
CA TYR A 243 -10.77 16.84 -5.80
C TYR A 243 -12.10 16.10 -5.59
N LEU A 244 -12.77 16.35 -4.45
CA LEU A 244 -14.02 15.68 -4.09
C LEU A 244 -15.25 16.28 -4.75
N LYS A 245 -15.15 17.50 -5.28
CA LYS A 245 -16.30 18.22 -5.83
C LYS A 245 -16.86 17.49 -7.05
N GLY A 246 -18.15 17.17 -7.00
CA GLY A 246 -18.84 16.48 -8.09
C GLY A 246 -18.54 14.98 -8.21
N ARG A 247 -17.82 14.39 -7.25
CA ARG A 247 -17.63 12.93 -7.22
C ARG A 247 -18.95 12.21 -6.96
N PRO A 248 -19.20 11.02 -7.56
CA PRO A 248 -20.50 10.36 -7.51
C PRO A 248 -21.08 10.12 -6.11
N MET A 249 -20.23 9.82 -5.13
CA MET A 249 -20.62 9.53 -3.74
C MET A 249 -20.31 10.68 -2.78
N ALA A 250 -19.83 11.83 -3.29
CA ALA A 250 -19.68 13.03 -2.48
C ALA A 250 -21.05 13.70 -2.26
N PRO A 251 -21.24 14.42 -1.14
CA PRO A 251 -22.47 15.20 -0.92
C PRO A 251 -22.64 16.28 -1.99
N THR A 252 -23.88 16.71 -2.22
CA THR A 252 -24.22 17.77 -3.18
C THR A 252 -25.17 18.80 -2.55
N GLY A 253 -25.30 19.97 -3.18
CA GLY A 253 -26.18 21.05 -2.70
C GLY A 253 -25.85 21.49 -1.28
N ARG A 254 -26.88 21.70 -0.44
CA ARG A 254 -26.70 22.16 0.96
C ARG A 254 -25.79 21.24 1.78
N LEU A 255 -25.88 19.92 1.57
CA LEU A 255 -25.02 18.97 2.30
C LEU A 255 -23.54 19.10 1.91
N TRP A 256 -23.26 19.49 0.67
CA TRP A 256 -21.88 19.79 0.25
C TRP A 256 -21.34 21.01 0.99
N ASP A 257 -22.13 22.09 1.07
CA ASP A 257 -21.71 23.31 1.74
C ASP A 257 -21.42 23.07 3.24
N GLU A 258 -22.30 22.31 3.92
CA GLU A 258 -22.11 21.90 5.31
C GLU A 258 -20.88 20.99 5.49
N ALA A 259 -20.69 20.03 4.58
CA ALA A 259 -19.53 19.16 4.59
C ALA A 259 -18.23 19.95 4.43
N VAL A 260 -18.16 20.90 3.49
CA VAL A 260 -16.97 21.74 3.27
C VAL A 260 -16.64 22.57 4.50
N ILE A 261 -17.63 23.14 5.19
CA ILE A 261 -17.42 23.88 6.44
C ILE A 261 -16.81 22.96 7.51
N SER A 262 -17.35 21.76 7.68
CA SER A 262 -16.84 20.76 8.63
C SER A 262 -15.42 20.31 8.27
N TRP A 263 -15.19 19.98 7.00
CA TRP A 263 -13.94 19.44 6.48
C TRP A 263 -12.77 20.43 6.63
N LYS A 264 -13.01 21.75 6.51
CA LYS A 264 -11.97 22.77 6.73
C LYS A 264 -11.39 22.79 8.16
N ASN A 265 -12.08 22.18 9.12
CA ASN A 265 -11.61 22.04 10.50
C ASN A 265 -10.79 20.76 10.74
N LEU A 266 -10.70 19.87 9.75
CA LEU A 266 -9.91 18.64 9.82
C LEU A 266 -8.44 18.91 9.50
N LYS A 267 -7.80 19.56 10.47
CA LYS A 267 -6.36 19.85 10.54
C LYS A 267 -5.95 19.93 12.01
N SER A 268 -4.68 19.68 12.32
CA SER A 268 -4.16 19.90 13.67
C SER A 268 -4.33 21.35 14.11
N ASP A 269 -4.63 21.57 15.39
CA ASP A 269 -4.62 22.90 16.00
C ASP A 269 -3.20 23.46 16.04
N ALA A 270 -3.05 24.79 16.07
CA ALA A 270 -1.76 25.46 15.96
C ALA A 270 -0.80 25.14 17.13
N ASP A 271 -1.35 24.84 18.30
CA ASP A 271 -0.64 24.47 19.53
C ASP A 271 -0.71 22.97 19.84
N ALA A 272 -1.12 22.13 18.86
CA ALA A 272 -1.13 20.69 19.01
C ALA A 272 0.29 20.12 19.18
N THR A 273 0.46 19.20 20.14
CA THR A 273 1.73 18.54 20.43
C THR A 273 1.78 17.14 19.82
N PHE A 274 2.94 16.75 19.30
CA PHE A 274 3.17 15.41 18.75
C PHE A 274 4.15 14.63 19.62
N ASP A 275 3.94 13.33 19.78
CA ASP A 275 4.85 12.45 20.52
C ASP A 275 6.23 12.32 19.84
N ALA A 276 6.29 12.50 18.52
CA ALA A 276 7.52 12.52 17.74
C ALA A 276 7.42 13.50 16.56
N ILE A 277 8.54 14.15 16.19
CA ILE A 277 8.62 15.05 15.03
C ILE A 277 9.86 14.69 14.21
N ILE A 278 9.68 14.53 12.90
CA ILE A 278 10.73 14.30 11.91
C ILE A 278 10.70 15.45 10.90
N GLU A 279 11.78 16.21 10.80
CA GLU A 279 11.86 17.38 9.92
C GLU A 279 12.79 17.15 8.73
N LEU A 280 12.33 17.41 7.51
CA LEU A 280 13.13 17.35 6.28
C LEU A 280 13.01 18.67 5.51
N ALA A 281 14.10 19.10 4.88
CA ALA A 281 14.07 20.17 3.91
C ALA A 281 13.77 19.61 2.52
N ALA A 282 12.72 20.12 1.85
CA ALA A 282 12.29 19.67 0.54
C ALA A 282 13.40 19.79 -0.53
N ALA A 283 14.24 20.81 -0.42
CA ALA A 283 15.36 21.06 -1.34
C ALA A 283 16.48 20.02 -1.24
N GLU A 284 16.58 19.28 -0.13
CA GLU A 284 17.59 18.24 0.07
C GLU A 284 17.14 16.89 -0.49
N ILE A 285 15.83 16.71 -0.72
CA ILE A 285 15.26 15.48 -1.27
C ILE A 285 15.59 15.43 -2.76
N LYS A 286 16.31 14.39 -3.15
CA LYS A 286 16.64 14.06 -4.55
C LYS A 286 15.81 12.87 -5.01
N PRO A 287 15.74 12.57 -6.32
CA PRO A 287 15.11 11.34 -6.79
C PRO A 287 15.69 10.10 -6.09
N GLN A 288 14.81 9.23 -5.59
CA GLN A 288 15.19 8.08 -4.75
C GLN A 288 15.13 6.76 -5.53
N VAL A 289 16.02 5.83 -5.18
CA VAL A 289 16.04 4.46 -5.73
C VAL A 289 16.33 3.48 -4.60
N SER A 290 15.45 2.50 -4.36
CA SER A 290 15.78 1.42 -3.42
C SER A 290 16.89 0.55 -4.02
N TRP A 291 17.90 0.17 -3.23
CA TRP A 291 19.01 -0.67 -3.70
C TRP A 291 18.95 -2.10 -3.14
N GLY A 292 18.26 -2.30 -2.01
CA GLY A 292 18.16 -3.58 -1.31
C GLY A 292 16.80 -4.27 -1.46
N THR A 293 16.45 -5.11 -0.47
CA THR A 293 15.22 -5.93 -0.41
C THR A 293 14.17 -5.40 0.57
N SER A 294 14.35 -4.16 1.02
CA SER A 294 13.43 -3.48 1.95
C SER A 294 13.24 -2.02 1.49
N PRO A 295 12.07 -1.40 1.71
CA PRO A 295 11.85 0.01 1.38
C PRO A 295 12.79 0.99 2.09
N GLU A 296 13.33 0.63 3.28
CA GLU A 296 14.32 1.45 4.00
C GLU A 296 15.71 1.42 3.36
N MET A 297 16.00 0.42 2.53
CA MET A 297 17.27 0.30 1.80
C MET A 297 17.21 1.15 0.54
N VAL A 298 17.17 2.47 0.73
CA VAL A 298 16.94 3.47 -0.30
C VAL A 298 17.95 4.61 -0.20
N LEU A 299 18.33 5.13 -1.37
CA LEU A 299 19.31 6.20 -1.49
C LEU A 299 18.90 7.18 -2.60
N PRO A 300 19.42 8.43 -2.54
CA PRO A 300 19.44 9.32 -3.69
C PRO A 300 20.09 8.66 -4.91
N VAL A 301 19.60 8.99 -6.11
CA VAL A 301 20.09 8.45 -7.39
C VAL A 301 21.57 8.73 -7.67
N ASP A 302 22.14 9.78 -7.07
CA ASP A 302 23.56 10.15 -7.21
C ASP A 302 24.48 9.47 -6.18
N ALA A 303 23.93 8.59 -5.33
CA ALA A 303 24.68 7.85 -4.34
C ALA A 303 25.29 6.55 -4.90
N LYS A 304 25.98 5.82 -4.01
CA LYS A 304 26.56 4.49 -4.27
C LYS A 304 25.95 3.49 -3.30
N VAL A 305 25.77 2.25 -3.77
CA VAL A 305 25.35 1.11 -2.95
C VAL A 305 26.28 1.00 -1.73
N PRO A 306 25.74 0.93 -0.50
CA PRO A 306 26.56 0.98 0.71
C PRO A 306 27.40 -0.29 0.87
N ASP A 307 28.53 -0.15 1.55
CA ASP A 307 29.45 -1.24 1.87
C ASP A 307 29.13 -1.83 3.25
N PRO A 308 28.67 -3.10 3.36
CA PRO A 308 28.40 -3.74 4.64
C PRO A 308 29.61 -3.75 5.58
N ALA A 309 30.84 -3.74 5.07
CA ALA A 309 32.04 -3.69 5.89
C ALA A 309 32.16 -2.41 6.73
N GLN A 310 31.44 -1.35 6.35
CA GLN A 310 31.38 -0.07 7.07
C GLN A 310 30.23 0.01 8.08
N GLU A 311 29.31 -0.95 8.08
CA GLU A 311 28.19 -0.99 9.03
C GLU A 311 28.67 -1.59 10.36
N LYS A 312 28.46 -0.86 11.46
CA LYS A 312 28.93 -1.25 12.81
C LYS A 312 27.97 -2.23 13.49
N ASP A 313 26.67 -2.11 13.21
CA ASP A 313 25.66 -3.01 13.74
C ASP A 313 25.69 -4.35 12.99
N ALA A 314 25.97 -5.44 13.71
CA ALA A 314 26.12 -6.77 13.12
C ALA A 314 24.82 -7.30 12.48
N VAL A 315 23.66 -6.92 13.00
CA VAL A 315 22.36 -7.34 12.46
C VAL A 315 22.07 -6.59 11.17
N LYS A 316 22.31 -5.27 11.15
CA LYS A 316 22.19 -4.47 9.92
C LYS A 316 23.17 -4.93 8.86
N ARG A 317 24.43 -5.20 9.25
CA ARG A 317 25.46 -5.71 8.33
C ARG A 317 25.03 -7.00 7.65
N ASP A 318 24.59 -8.00 8.42
CA ASP A 318 24.07 -9.27 7.87
C ASP A 318 22.88 -9.04 6.92
N GLY A 319 21.96 -8.14 7.30
CA GLY A 319 20.84 -7.74 6.45
C GLY A 319 21.29 -7.12 5.13
N MET A 320 22.30 -6.25 5.15
CA MET A 320 22.87 -5.64 3.95
C MET A 320 23.57 -6.69 3.07
N GLU A 321 24.38 -7.58 3.65
CA GLU A 321 25.06 -8.66 2.91
C GLU A 321 24.07 -9.56 2.17
N ARG A 322 23.00 -10.00 2.86
CA ARG A 322 21.92 -10.79 2.26
C ARG A 322 21.18 -10.02 1.16
N ALA A 323 20.85 -8.75 1.41
CA ALA A 323 20.20 -7.91 0.42
C ALA A 323 21.06 -7.74 -0.85
N LEU A 324 22.37 -7.51 -0.70
CA LEU A 324 23.29 -7.39 -1.84
C LEU A 324 23.41 -8.70 -2.62
N GLN A 325 23.48 -9.84 -1.92
CA GLN A 325 23.50 -11.15 -2.55
C GLN A 325 22.22 -11.40 -3.36
N TYR A 326 21.05 -11.18 -2.75
CA TYR A 326 19.76 -11.34 -3.42
C TYR A 326 19.65 -10.42 -4.64
N MET A 327 19.95 -9.14 -4.42
CA MET A 327 19.89 -8.11 -5.46
C MET A 327 20.99 -8.27 -6.50
N GLY A 328 21.99 -9.14 -6.31
CA GLY A 328 23.11 -9.30 -7.23
C GLY A 328 23.89 -8.00 -7.44
N LEU A 329 24.08 -7.21 -6.38
CA LEU A 329 24.78 -5.93 -6.39
C LEU A 329 26.09 -6.02 -5.63
N LYS A 330 27.09 -5.24 -6.06
CA LYS A 330 28.36 -5.07 -5.35
C LYS A 330 28.34 -3.77 -4.54
N ALA A 331 28.97 -3.79 -3.35
CA ALA A 331 29.24 -2.58 -2.60
C ALA A 331 29.97 -1.54 -3.45
N GLY A 332 29.62 -0.26 -3.29
CA GLY A 332 30.22 0.86 -4.03
C GLY A 332 29.71 1.05 -5.46
N THR A 333 28.86 0.18 -5.99
CA THR A 333 28.22 0.36 -7.31
C THR A 333 27.43 1.67 -7.30
N PRO A 334 27.71 2.63 -8.20
CA PRO A 334 26.85 3.81 -8.36
C PRO A 334 25.43 3.40 -8.67
N ILE A 335 24.44 4.05 -8.05
CA ILE A 335 23.03 3.74 -8.32
C ILE A 335 22.72 3.89 -9.82
N SER A 336 23.33 4.88 -10.47
CA SER A 336 23.18 5.12 -11.90
C SER A 336 23.73 4.03 -12.81
N GLU A 337 24.57 3.12 -12.33
CA GLU A 337 25.10 1.99 -13.11
C GLU A 337 24.21 0.75 -13.07
N ILE A 338 23.17 0.74 -12.22
CA ILE A 338 22.25 -0.39 -12.10
C ILE A 338 21.30 -0.40 -13.31
N LYS A 339 21.27 -1.53 -14.01
CA LYS A 339 20.49 -1.74 -15.23
C LYS A 339 19.27 -2.62 -14.96
N PRO A 340 18.04 -2.09 -15.05
CA PRO A 340 16.84 -2.93 -15.00
C PRO A 340 16.67 -3.74 -16.30
N ASP A 341 15.98 -4.87 -16.19
CA ASP A 341 15.47 -5.66 -17.31
C ASP A 341 14.04 -5.26 -17.66
N LYS A 342 13.24 -4.92 -16.64
CA LYS A 342 11.82 -4.60 -16.76
C LYS A 342 11.49 -3.28 -16.08
N VAL A 343 10.44 -2.61 -16.55
CA VAL A 343 9.90 -1.40 -15.94
C VAL A 343 8.40 -1.55 -15.74
N PHE A 344 7.94 -1.21 -14.55
CA PHE A 344 6.53 -1.25 -14.17
C PHE A 344 6.10 0.10 -13.59
N ILE A 345 5.16 0.76 -14.28
CA ILE A 345 4.50 1.99 -13.84
C ILE A 345 3.02 1.69 -13.59
N GLY A 346 2.56 1.83 -12.34
CA GLY A 346 1.21 1.50 -11.92
C GLY A 346 1.12 1.16 -10.43
N SER A 347 0.09 0.38 -10.07
CA SER A 347 -0.33 -0.02 -8.71
C SER A 347 -1.16 1.02 -7.93
N CYS A 348 -1.62 0.64 -6.72
CA CYS A 348 -2.25 1.56 -5.78
C CYS A 348 -1.35 2.73 -5.37
N THR A 349 -0.04 2.61 -5.51
CA THR A 349 0.91 3.64 -5.06
C THR A 349 1.12 4.73 -6.10
N ASN A 350 1.13 4.38 -7.40
CA ASN A 350 1.51 5.31 -8.46
C ASN A 350 0.88 4.95 -9.84
N GLY A 351 -0.43 4.68 -9.86
CA GLY A 351 -1.21 4.43 -11.09
C GLY A 351 -2.26 5.50 -11.38
N ARG A 352 -2.21 6.68 -10.75
CA ARG A 352 -3.21 7.74 -10.91
C ARG A 352 -2.80 8.70 -12.04
N ILE A 353 -3.71 9.58 -12.45
CA ILE A 353 -3.48 10.43 -13.63
C ILE A 353 -2.21 11.28 -13.54
N GLU A 354 -1.91 11.89 -12.38
CA GLU A 354 -0.68 12.67 -12.18
C GLU A 354 0.60 11.82 -12.28
N ASP A 355 0.54 10.56 -11.84
CA ASP A 355 1.66 9.62 -11.96
C ASP A 355 1.94 9.32 -13.44
N LEU A 356 0.87 9.09 -14.22
CA LEU A 356 0.96 8.82 -15.65
C LEU A 356 1.45 10.04 -16.42
N ARG A 357 0.99 11.26 -16.08
CA ARG A 357 1.49 12.51 -16.65
C ARG A 357 2.98 12.68 -16.39
N ALA A 358 3.43 12.48 -15.15
CA ALA A 358 4.85 12.59 -14.78
C ALA A 358 5.74 11.60 -15.55
N ALA A 359 5.28 10.36 -15.74
CA ALA A 359 5.98 9.37 -16.55
C ALA A 359 5.94 9.70 -18.06
N ALA A 360 4.80 10.17 -18.58
CA ALA A 360 4.62 10.51 -19.99
C ALA A 360 5.52 11.68 -20.42
N GLU A 361 5.69 12.70 -19.56
CA GLU A 361 6.61 13.81 -19.84
C GLU A 361 8.06 13.35 -20.04
N VAL A 362 8.48 12.30 -19.32
CA VAL A 362 9.80 11.69 -19.53
C VAL A 362 9.81 10.79 -20.77
N ALA A 363 8.76 10.02 -21.02
CA ALA A 363 8.69 9.11 -22.18
C ALA A 363 8.58 9.86 -23.53
N ARG A 364 8.02 11.08 -23.53
CA ARG A 364 7.73 11.87 -24.73
C ARG A 364 8.96 12.04 -25.63
N GLY A 365 8.80 11.68 -26.91
CA GLY A 365 9.84 11.82 -27.94
C GLY A 365 11.03 10.87 -27.77
N ARG A 366 10.96 9.89 -26.85
CA ARG A 366 12.01 8.91 -26.59
C ARG A 366 11.55 7.51 -26.96
N LYS A 367 12.46 6.54 -26.88
CA LYS A 367 12.20 5.12 -27.08
C LYS A 367 12.75 4.33 -25.90
N VAL A 368 12.03 3.28 -25.50
CA VAL A 368 12.49 2.28 -24.55
C VAL A 368 13.83 1.72 -25.03
N ALA A 369 14.82 1.65 -24.14
CA ALA A 369 16.17 1.23 -24.45
C ALA A 369 16.21 -0.26 -24.82
N GLY A 370 17.11 -0.65 -25.73
CA GLY A 370 17.16 -2.01 -26.28
C GLY A 370 17.49 -3.13 -25.28
N ASN A 371 17.99 -2.80 -24.09
CA ASN A 371 18.21 -3.76 -23.01
C ASN A 371 16.96 -4.01 -22.14
N ILE A 372 15.93 -3.19 -22.25
CA ILE A 372 14.68 -3.35 -21.50
C ILE A 372 13.82 -4.40 -22.22
N LYS A 373 13.62 -5.54 -21.57
CA LYS A 373 12.82 -6.66 -22.06
C LYS A 373 11.33 -6.33 -22.10
N LEU A 374 10.85 -5.55 -21.13
CA LEU A 374 9.45 -5.16 -21.01
C LEU A 374 9.34 -3.86 -20.20
N ALA A 375 8.73 -2.84 -20.78
CA ALA A 375 8.29 -1.66 -20.07
C ALA A 375 6.76 -1.60 -20.15
N MET A 376 6.07 -1.53 -19.01
CA MET A 376 4.60 -1.54 -18.98
C MET A 376 4.05 -0.39 -18.14
N VAL A 377 2.90 0.12 -18.56
CA VAL A 377 2.13 1.13 -17.86
C VAL A 377 0.72 0.61 -17.61
N VAL A 378 0.32 0.59 -16.34
CA VAL A 378 -0.94 0.03 -15.84
C VAL A 378 -1.69 1.13 -15.09
N PRO A 379 -2.76 1.70 -15.66
CA PRO A 379 -3.61 2.65 -14.97
C PRO A 379 -4.23 2.04 -13.70
N GLY A 380 -4.45 2.87 -12.68
CA GLY A 380 -5.01 2.43 -11.40
C GLY A 380 -6.49 2.09 -11.45
N SER A 381 -7.23 2.63 -12.42
CA SER A 381 -8.65 2.31 -12.67
C SER A 381 -9.02 2.53 -14.13
N GLY A 382 -10.21 2.07 -14.53
CA GLY A 382 -10.73 2.31 -15.87
C GLY A 382 -11.03 3.78 -16.14
N LEU A 383 -11.40 4.57 -15.12
CA LEU A 383 -11.56 6.01 -15.26
C LEU A 383 -10.22 6.73 -15.46
N VAL A 384 -9.17 6.35 -14.71
CA VAL A 384 -7.81 6.88 -14.97
C VAL A 384 -7.36 6.51 -16.38
N LYS A 385 -7.60 5.27 -16.81
CA LYS A 385 -7.26 4.81 -18.17
C LYS A 385 -7.96 5.66 -19.23
N GLN A 386 -9.27 5.84 -19.10
CA GLN A 386 -10.07 6.66 -20.01
C GLN A 386 -9.55 8.10 -20.06
N GLN A 387 -9.30 8.72 -18.91
CA GLN A 387 -8.76 10.08 -18.84
C GLN A 387 -7.37 10.18 -19.50
N ALA A 388 -6.50 9.20 -19.27
CA ALA A 388 -5.17 9.17 -19.86
C ALA A 388 -5.22 9.00 -21.40
N GLU A 389 -6.18 8.24 -21.92
CA GLU A 389 -6.42 8.07 -23.35
C GLU A 389 -7.01 9.35 -23.99
N ASP A 390 -7.94 10.02 -23.30
CA ASP A 390 -8.49 11.32 -23.72
C ASP A 390 -7.40 12.40 -23.78
N GLU A 391 -6.43 12.36 -22.86
CA GLU A 391 -5.25 13.24 -22.84
C GLU A 391 -4.14 12.81 -23.81
N GLY A 392 -4.27 11.65 -24.45
CA GLY A 392 -3.29 11.09 -25.39
C GLY A 392 -2.00 10.59 -24.74
N LEU A 393 -2.00 10.32 -23.43
CA LEU A 393 -0.85 9.78 -22.70
C LEU A 393 -0.51 8.36 -23.15
N ASP A 394 -1.53 7.55 -23.43
CA ASP A 394 -1.43 6.21 -24.01
C ASP A 394 -0.57 6.22 -25.29
N LYS A 395 -0.82 7.19 -26.19
CA LYS A 395 -0.09 7.34 -27.45
C LYS A 395 1.38 7.67 -27.22
N ILE A 396 1.68 8.46 -26.20
CA ILE A 396 3.07 8.77 -25.82
C ILE A 396 3.79 7.50 -25.36
N PHE A 397 3.15 6.72 -24.49
CA PHE A 397 3.72 5.48 -23.98
C PHE A 397 3.92 4.44 -25.09
N VAL A 398 2.90 4.21 -25.93
CA VAL A 398 2.98 3.30 -27.08
C VAL A 398 4.04 3.76 -28.07
N ALA A 399 4.09 5.07 -28.37
CA ALA A 399 5.13 5.62 -29.23
C ALA A 399 6.53 5.42 -28.63
N ALA A 400 6.69 5.50 -27.32
CA ALA A 400 7.97 5.20 -26.66
C ALA A 400 8.29 3.70 -26.62
N GLY A 401 7.32 2.81 -26.86
CA GLY A 401 7.49 1.36 -26.84
C GLY A 401 7.11 0.70 -25.51
N PHE A 402 6.37 1.38 -24.65
CA PHE A 402 5.75 0.77 -23.48
C PHE A 402 4.51 -0.03 -23.90
N GLU A 403 4.22 -1.12 -23.18
CA GLU A 403 2.92 -1.77 -23.23
C GLU A 403 1.90 -0.94 -22.41
N TRP A 404 0.84 -0.47 -23.07
CA TRP A 404 -0.31 0.15 -22.43
C TRP A 404 -1.32 -0.93 -22.02
N ARG A 405 -1.58 -1.06 -20.71
CA ARG A 405 -2.33 -2.19 -20.13
C ARG A 405 -3.71 -1.78 -19.60
N ASP A 406 -4.50 -2.78 -19.21
CA ASP A 406 -5.76 -2.61 -18.50
C ASP A 406 -5.57 -2.48 -16.98
N PRO A 407 -6.51 -1.84 -16.26
CA PRO A 407 -6.35 -1.54 -14.84
C PRO A 407 -6.32 -2.78 -13.94
N GLY A 408 -5.45 -2.76 -12.93
CA GLY A 408 -5.34 -3.79 -11.89
C GLY A 408 -4.07 -3.64 -11.05
N CYS A 409 -3.93 -4.43 -9.98
CA CYS A 409 -2.74 -4.42 -9.13
C CYS A 409 -1.46 -4.85 -9.89
N SER A 410 -1.61 -5.67 -10.95
CA SER A 410 -0.50 -6.09 -11.82
C SER A 410 0.67 -6.68 -11.02
N MET A 411 1.90 -6.32 -11.39
CA MET A 411 3.13 -6.81 -10.80
C MET A 411 3.30 -6.41 -9.32
N CYS A 412 2.42 -5.60 -8.72
CA CYS A 412 2.56 -5.17 -7.32
C CYS A 412 2.60 -6.31 -6.29
N LEU A 413 1.94 -7.44 -6.60
CA LEU A 413 1.85 -8.62 -5.73
C LEU A 413 2.08 -9.95 -6.48
N ALA A 414 2.25 -9.91 -7.80
CA ALA A 414 2.46 -11.10 -8.64
C ALA A 414 1.38 -12.20 -8.48
N MET A 415 0.12 -11.79 -8.25
CA MET A 415 -1.04 -12.70 -8.23
C MET A 415 -1.61 -12.95 -9.62
N ASN A 416 -1.25 -12.12 -10.60
CA ASN A 416 -1.62 -12.33 -12.00
C ASN A 416 -0.38 -12.64 -12.86
N ALA A 417 -0.56 -12.67 -14.18
CA ALA A 417 0.51 -13.02 -15.11
C ALA A 417 1.68 -12.01 -15.14
N ASP A 418 1.50 -10.79 -14.61
CA ASP A 418 2.56 -9.80 -14.56
C ASP A 418 3.51 -10.12 -13.39
N ARG A 419 4.62 -10.81 -13.70
CA ARG A 419 5.65 -11.19 -12.71
C ARG A 419 7.07 -11.10 -13.25
N LEU A 420 8.01 -11.07 -12.32
CA LEU A 420 9.44 -11.21 -12.56
C LEU A 420 9.84 -12.68 -12.52
N GLU A 421 10.69 -13.06 -13.46
CA GLU A 421 11.40 -14.33 -13.44
C GLU A 421 12.67 -14.20 -12.58
N ALA A 422 13.22 -15.35 -12.16
CA ALA A 422 14.38 -15.38 -11.28
C ALA A 422 15.58 -14.61 -11.88
N GLY A 423 16.11 -13.66 -11.11
CA GLY A 423 17.25 -12.83 -11.49
C GLY A 423 16.93 -11.59 -12.30
N GLU A 424 15.70 -11.47 -12.86
CA GLU A 424 15.27 -10.25 -13.55
C GLU A 424 15.15 -9.08 -12.59
N ARG A 425 15.55 -7.90 -13.07
CA ARG A 425 15.51 -6.66 -12.31
C ARG A 425 14.41 -5.71 -12.80
N CYS A 426 13.62 -5.17 -11.89
CA CYS A 426 12.54 -4.24 -12.19
C CYS A 426 12.80 -2.85 -11.61
N ALA A 427 12.60 -1.80 -12.42
CA ALA A 427 12.30 -0.46 -11.93
C ALA A 427 10.78 -0.36 -11.74
N SER A 428 10.32 -0.35 -10.49
CA SER A 428 8.91 -0.48 -10.13
C SER A 428 8.41 0.74 -9.37
N THR A 429 7.24 1.23 -9.75
CA THR A 429 6.54 2.27 -8.98
C THR A 429 5.66 1.70 -7.86
N SER A 430 5.74 0.40 -7.57
CA SER A 430 5.09 -0.22 -6.41
C SER A 430 5.65 0.30 -5.08
N ASN A 431 5.10 -0.16 -3.96
CA ASN A 431 5.49 0.22 -2.60
C ASN A 431 6.36 -0.82 -1.88
N ARG A 432 6.44 -2.07 -2.37
CA ARG A 432 7.19 -3.16 -1.72
C ARG A 432 8.15 -3.86 -2.67
N ASN A 433 9.37 -4.06 -2.18
CA ASN A 433 10.46 -4.79 -2.84
C ASN A 433 11.02 -5.94 -1.98
N PHE A 434 10.21 -6.47 -1.05
CA PHE A 434 10.57 -7.67 -0.31
C PHE A 434 10.85 -8.84 -1.26
N GLU A 435 11.72 -9.75 -0.83
CA GLU A 435 12.11 -10.92 -1.62
C GLU A 435 10.87 -11.72 -2.06
N GLY A 436 10.77 -11.99 -3.37
CA GLY A 436 9.65 -12.74 -3.93
C GLY A 436 8.37 -11.93 -4.20
N ARG A 437 8.30 -10.66 -3.80
CA ARG A 437 7.07 -9.84 -3.86
C ARG A 437 6.49 -9.68 -5.27
N GLN A 438 7.35 -9.44 -6.26
CA GLN A 438 6.97 -9.27 -7.66
C GLN A 438 7.21 -10.53 -8.50
N GLY A 439 7.50 -11.67 -7.86
CA GLY A 439 7.91 -12.91 -8.51
C GLY A 439 9.11 -13.55 -7.79
N PHE A 440 9.14 -14.88 -7.75
CA PHE A 440 10.16 -15.64 -7.03
C PHE A 440 11.56 -15.37 -7.61
N GLY A 441 12.48 -14.89 -6.77
CA GLY A 441 13.84 -14.51 -7.19
C GLY A 441 13.95 -13.23 -8.01
N GLY A 442 12.86 -12.48 -8.20
CA GLY A 442 12.86 -11.19 -8.89
C GLY A 442 13.43 -10.05 -8.04
N ARG A 443 14.19 -9.14 -8.66
CA ARG A 443 14.92 -8.06 -7.99
C ARG A 443 14.25 -6.72 -8.24
N THR A 444 13.64 -6.14 -7.21
CA THR A 444 12.79 -4.95 -7.37
C THR A 444 13.47 -3.70 -6.82
N HIS A 445 13.43 -2.61 -7.60
CA HIS A 445 13.82 -1.27 -7.18
C HIS A 445 12.60 -0.36 -7.15
N LEU A 446 12.29 0.20 -6.00
CA LEU A 446 11.21 1.16 -5.81
C LEU A 446 11.68 2.54 -6.25
N VAL A 447 10.92 3.15 -7.15
CA VAL A 447 11.22 4.45 -7.75
C VAL A 447 9.94 5.25 -8.02
N SER A 448 10.08 6.55 -8.29
CA SER A 448 8.97 7.38 -8.78
C SER A 448 8.60 7.06 -10.24
N PRO A 449 7.38 7.42 -10.71
CA PRO A 449 6.97 7.24 -12.11
C PRO A 449 7.92 7.87 -13.12
N ALA A 450 8.40 9.09 -12.81
CA ALA A 450 9.34 9.80 -13.66
C ALA A 450 10.70 9.06 -13.74
N MET A 451 11.19 8.52 -12.61
CA MET A 451 12.42 7.72 -12.57
C MET A 451 12.26 6.37 -13.28
N ALA A 452 11.11 5.71 -13.14
CA ALA A 452 10.81 4.47 -13.86
C ALA A 452 10.82 4.71 -15.39
N ALA A 453 10.13 5.77 -15.85
CA ALA A 453 10.13 6.15 -17.25
C ALA A 453 11.54 6.54 -17.74
N ALA A 454 12.32 7.26 -16.92
CA ALA A 454 13.71 7.61 -17.24
C ALA A 454 14.56 6.35 -17.42
N ALA A 455 14.49 5.40 -16.47
CA ALA A 455 15.21 4.14 -16.55
C ALA A 455 14.79 3.28 -17.74
N ALA A 456 13.51 3.35 -18.16
CA ALA A 456 13.03 2.66 -19.35
C ALA A 456 13.67 3.18 -20.63
N VAL A 457 13.81 4.50 -20.78
CA VAL A 457 14.31 5.12 -22.01
C VAL A 457 15.85 5.23 -22.06
N THR A 458 16.53 5.13 -20.92
CA THR A 458 18.01 5.12 -20.86
C THR A 458 18.60 3.73 -20.63
N GLY A 459 17.83 2.77 -20.13
CA GLY A 459 18.29 1.41 -19.86
C GLY A 459 19.03 1.22 -18.52
N HIS A 460 19.09 2.26 -17.68
CA HIS A 460 19.73 2.28 -16.36
C HIS A 460 19.13 3.39 -15.49
N PHE A 461 19.27 3.34 -14.17
CA PHE A 461 18.82 4.47 -13.34
C PHE A 461 19.61 5.74 -13.66
N ILE A 462 18.92 6.87 -13.70
CA ILE A 462 19.52 8.15 -14.05
C ILE A 462 18.82 9.26 -13.29
N ASP A 463 19.56 10.30 -12.94
CA ASP A 463 18.94 11.51 -12.42
C ASP A 463 18.00 12.12 -13.47
N VAL A 464 16.69 12.02 -13.22
CA VAL A 464 15.63 12.51 -14.11
C VAL A 464 15.85 13.98 -14.49
N ARG A 465 16.47 14.77 -13.60
CA ARG A 465 16.80 16.19 -13.82
C ARG A 465 17.79 16.43 -14.97
N SER A 466 18.56 15.41 -15.34
CA SER A 466 19.51 15.47 -16.45
C SER A 466 18.85 15.29 -17.82
N LEU A 467 17.62 14.79 -17.87
CA LEU A 467 16.88 14.60 -19.12
C LEU A 467 16.29 15.94 -19.56
N LYS A 468 16.73 16.42 -20.74
CA LYS A 468 16.20 17.65 -21.34
C LYS A 468 14.69 17.51 -21.61
N PRO A 469 13.84 18.48 -21.23
CA PRO A 469 12.43 18.46 -21.64
C PRO A 469 12.33 18.39 -23.16
N VAL A 470 11.47 17.51 -23.68
CA VAL A 470 11.11 17.51 -25.11
C VAL A 470 9.89 18.40 -25.25
N PRO A 471 9.95 19.51 -26.02
CA PRO A 471 8.81 20.39 -26.20
C PRO A 471 7.59 19.60 -26.71
N ALA A 472 6.41 19.90 -26.19
CA ALA A 472 5.18 19.40 -26.78
C ALA A 472 5.07 19.92 -28.23
N GLU A 473 4.93 19.02 -29.21
CA GLU A 473 4.53 19.43 -30.56
C GLU A 473 3.18 20.14 -30.45
N LYS A 474 3.07 21.33 -31.04
CA LYS A 474 1.77 22.00 -31.18
C LYS A 474 0.86 21.03 -31.95
N PRO A 475 -0.37 20.76 -31.47
CA PRO A 475 -1.30 19.98 -32.26
C PRO A 475 -1.45 20.65 -33.63
N ALA A 476 -1.32 19.86 -34.70
CA ALA A 476 -1.56 20.33 -36.05
C ALA A 476 -2.95 20.99 -36.10
N PRO A 477 -3.12 22.13 -36.78
CA PRO A 477 -4.41 22.79 -36.86
C PRO A 477 -5.41 21.81 -37.47
N VAL A 478 -6.40 21.39 -36.67
CA VAL A 478 -7.49 20.56 -37.15
C VAL A 478 -8.25 21.38 -38.18
N ALA A 479 -8.21 20.94 -39.44
CA ALA A 479 -8.97 21.57 -40.50
C ALA A 479 -10.45 21.59 -40.10
N ALA A 480 -11.04 22.79 -40.04
CA ALA A 480 -12.42 23.00 -39.66
C ALA A 480 -13.34 22.19 -40.56
N THR A 481 -13.81 21.05 -40.05
CA THR A 481 -14.82 20.25 -40.73
C THR A 481 -16.15 20.94 -40.45
N LYS A 482 -16.79 21.47 -41.50
CA LYS A 482 -18.11 22.10 -41.42
C LYS A 482 -19.10 21.10 -40.79
N LEU A 483 -19.52 21.38 -39.56
CA LEU A 483 -20.68 20.75 -38.94
C LEU A 483 -21.92 21.14 -39.75
N VAL A 484 -22.44 20.18 -40.51
CA VAL A 484 -23.80 20.23 -41.03
C VAL A 484 -24.73 19.97 -39.84
N SER A 485 -25.51 20.97 -39.46
CA SER A 485 -26.55 20.84 -38.44
C SER A 485 -27.64 19.89 -38.91
N GLN A 486 -27.90 18.82 -38.15
CA GLN A 486 -29.14 18.05 -38.23
C GLN A 486 -30.05 18.41 -37.05
N PRO A 487 -31.38 18.46 -37.24
CA PRO A 487 -32.30 18.92 -36.22
C PRO A 487 -32.46 17.89 -35.08
N ALA A 488 -32.67 18.42 -33.88
CA ALA A 488 -32.85 17.65 -32.65
C ALA A 488 -34.06 16.71 -32.77
N LYS A 489 -33.84 15.42 -32.46
CA LYS A 489 -34.94 14.50 -32.14
C LYS A 489 -35.33 14.70 -30.68
N GLU A 490 -36.63 14.91 -30.46
CA GLU A 490 -37.25 14.98 -29.14
C GLU A 490 -36.95 13.72 -28.32
N THR A 491 -36.36 13.92 -27.15
CA THR A 491 -36.17 12.88 -26.14
C THR A 491 -37.42 12.83 -25.27
N VAL A 492 -38.17 11.74 -25.35
CA VAL A 492 -39.27 11.43 -24.43
C VAL A 492 -38.69 11.25 -23.02
N VAL A 493 -39.08 12.13 -22.12
CA VAL A 493 -38.76 12.05 -20.69
C VAL A 493 -39.58 10.93 -20.07
N VAL A 494 -38.94 9.82 -19.69
CA VAL A 494 -39.56 8.83 -18.81
C VAL A 494 -39.44 9.35 -17.38
N ALA A 495 -40.57 9.78 -16.82
CA ALA A 495 -40.67 10.28 -15.46
C ALA A 495 -40.36 9.16 -14.44
N ALA A 496 -39.56 9.47 -13.43
CA ALA A 496 -39.36 8.64 -12.26
C ALA A 496 -40.69 8.51 -11.46
N PRO A 497 -41.02 7.34 -10.90
CA PRO A 497 -42.23 7.19 -10.09
C PRO A 497 -42.10 7.99 -8.78
N GLN A 498 -43.13 8.78 -8.48
CA GLN A 498 -43.25 9.52 -7.22
C GLN A 498 -43.54 8.56 -6.04
N PRO A 499 -43.06 8.89 -4.82
CA PRO A 499 -43.40 8.13 -3.62
C PRO A 499 -44.85 8.39 -3.22
N THR A 500 -45.64 7.32 -3.12
CA THR A 500 -47.01 7.36 -2.58
C THR A 500 -46.97 7.53 -1.06
N GLU A 501 -47.72 8.50 -0.55
CA GLU A 501 -48.02 8.68 0.87
C GLU A 501 -48.66 7.41 1.46
N ALA A 502 -47.98 6.78 2.42
CA ALA A 502 -48.57 5.73 3.24
C ALA A 502 -49.10 6.35 4.53
N SER A 503 -50.43 6.37 4.66
CA SER A 503 -51.16 6.73 5.87
C SER A 503 -50.77 5.82 7.05
N ALA A 504 -50.43 6.43 8.19
CA ALA A 504 -50.19 5.75 9.45
C ALA A 504 -51.44 4.99 9.94
N PRO A 505 -51.34 3.72 10.36
CA PRO A 505 -52.43 3.07 11.08
C PRO A 505 -52.34 3.36 12.59
N ALA A 506 -53.49 3.70 13.16
CA ALA A 506 -53.70 4.01 14.57
C ALA A 506 -53.38 2.84 15.49
N ILE A 507 -52.76 3.18 16.62
CA ILE A 507 -52.47 2.28 17.74
C ILE A 507 -53.77 1.92 18.47
N GLN A 508 -54.16 0.64 18.44
CA GLN A 508 -55.11 0.07 19.40
C GLN A 508 -54.42 -0.95 20.30
N LYS A 509 -54.53 -0.74 21.61
CA LYS A 509 -54.10 -1.66 22.67
C LYS A 509 -54.94 -2.96 22.65
N PRO A 510 -54.32 -4.11 22.94
CA PRO A 510 -55.02 -5.22 23.58
C PRO A 510 -54.59 -5.41 25.03
N ALA A 511 -55.57 -5.81 25.84
CA ALA A 511 -55.52 -6.01 27.27
C ALA A 511 -54.76 -7.30 27.68
N ALA A 512 -54.44 -7.34 28.97
CA ALA A 512 -53.67 -8.37 29.66
C ALA A 512 -54.35 -9.75 29.72
N ALA A 513 -53.53 -10.82 29.62
CA ALA A 513 -53.84 -12.13 30.18
C ALA A 513 -52.56 -12.84 30.67
N LYS A 514 -52.65 -13.45 31.86
CA LYS A 514 -51.60 -14.10 32.66
C LYS A 514 -51.41 -15.61 32.30
N PRO A 515 -50.38 -16.30 32.84
CA PRO A 515 -49.64 -17.37 32.15
C PRO A 515 -50.10 -18.79 32.50
N LYS A 516 -49.73 -19.78 31.65
CA LYS A 516 -49.76 -21.22 32.00
C LYS A 516 -48.56 -22.01 31.44
N THR A 517 -47.70 -22.41 32.38
CA THR A 517 -47.06 -23.73 32.60
C THR A 517 -46.71 -24.68 31.43
N SER A 518 -45.45 -25.12 31.45
CA SER A 518 -44.85 -26.27 30.72
C SER A 518 -45.45 -27.63 31.09
N PRO A 519 -45.12 -28.70 30.32
CA PRO A 519 -44.29 -29.75 30.92
C PRO A 519 -43.20 -30.37 30.01
N LYS A 520 -42.25 -31.01 30.70
CA LYS A 520 -41.09 -31.82 30.23
C LYS A 520 -41.50 -33.09 29.46
N ALA A 521 -40.63 -33.59 28.57
CA ALA A 521 -39.90 -34.87 28.74
C ALA A 521 -39.06 -35.26 27.49
N ALA A 522 -37.98 -35.99 27.76
CA ALA A 522 -36.86 -36.36 26.90
C ALA A 522 -37.11 -37.56 25.95
N LYS A 523 -36.23 -37.75 24.94
CA LYS A 523 -35.56 -39.03 24.64
C LYS A 523 -34.42 -38.89 23.60
N THR A 524 -33.57 -39.91 23.63
CA THR A 524 -32.16 -40.08 23.22
C THR A 524 -31.87 -40.51 21.77
N ALA A 525 -30.70 -40.05 21.25
CA ALA A 525 -29.67 -40.72 20.41
C ALA A 525 -30.01 -41.18 18.96
N PRO A 526 -29.02 -41.42 18.03
CA PRO A 526 -27.56 -41.52 18.22
C PRO A 526 -26.66 -40.73 17.22
N LYS A 527 -25.35 -40.73 17.54
CA LYS A 527 -24.20 -40.22 16.76
C LYS A 527 -23.67 -41.28 15.78
N THR A 528 -23.22 -40.91 14.58
CA THR A 528 -22.07 -41.50 13.83
C THR A 528 -21.67 -40.60 12.63
N PRO A 529 -20.51 -40.78 11.96
CA PRO A 529 -19.35 -39.90 12.13
C PRO A 529 -18.97 -39.04 10.91
N VAL A 530 -18.13 -38.05 11.23
CA VAL A 530 -17.46 -37.07 10.35
C VAL A 530 -16.63 -37.75 9.26
N THR A 531 -16.76 -37.26 8.02
CA THR A 531 -15.84 -37.54 6.90
C THR A 531 -15.17 -36.24 6.44
N GLN A 532 -13.84 -36.24 6.60
CA GLN A 532 -12.78 -35.59 5.83
C GLN A 532 -13.03 -34.21 5.19
N ALA A 533 -12.33 -33.21 5.75
CA ALA A 533 -12.05 -31.91 5.14
C ALA A 533 -10.98 -32.03 4.02
N PRO A 534 -11.05 -31.21 2.95
CA PRO A 534 -9.91 -30.98 2.08
C PRO A 534 -9.05 -29.78 2.56
N ALA A 535 -7.75 -30.00 2.41
CA ALA A 535 -6.57 -29.19 2.70
C ALA A 535 -6.69 -27.65 2.66
N GLU A 536 -6.22 -27.02 3.75
CA GLU A 536 -5.81 -25.61 3.81
C GLU A 536 -4.61 -25.35 2.90
N VAL A 537 -4.72 -24.36 2.00
CA VAL A 537 -3.58 -23.69 1.38
C VAL A 537 -3.19 -22.53 2.28
N LYS A 538 -2.13 -22.70 3.09
CA LYS A 538 -1.56 -21.63 3.90
C LYS A 538 -0.81 -20.64 3.01
N VAL A 539 -1.31 -19.42 2.92
CA VAL A 539 -0.53 -18.26 2.49
C VAL A 539 0.48 -17.95 3.61
N ALA A 540 1.76 -18.05 3.31
CA ALA A 540 2.83 -17.88 4.28
C ALA A 540 3.02 -16.41 4.67
N GLU A 541 2.57 -16.02 5.86
CA GLU A 541 3.16 -14.90 6.59
C GLU A 541 4.52 -15.33 7.13
N ALA A 542 5.59 -14.71 6.63
CA ALA A 542 6.95 -14.96 7.13
C ALA A 542 7.12 -14.32 8.53
N LYS A 543 6.85 -15.09 9.58
CA LYS A 543 7.33 -14.79 10.94
C LYS A 543 8.78 -15.29 11.10
N GLN A 544 9.66 -14.41 11.54
CA GLN A 544 11.05 -14.75 11.93
C GLN A 544 11.07 -15.85 13.00
N PRO A 545 11.89 -16.93 12.87
CA PRO A 545 11.99 -17.92 13.93
C PRO A 545 13.00 -17.48 14.99
N THR A 546 12.51 -17.30 16.21
CA THR A 546 13.29 -17.21 17.45
C THR A 546 14.01 -18.54 17.73
N LYS A 547 15.28 -18.44 18.12
CA LYS A 547 16.20 -19.54 18.42
C LYS A 547 15.64 -20.52 19.46
N ALA A 548 15.58 -21.82 19.11
CA ALA A 548 15.49 -22.92 20.07
C ALA A 548 16.82 -23.71 20.07
N ARG A 549 17.49 -23.73 21.23
CA ARG A 549 18.64 -24.60 21.53
C ARG A 549 18.18 -26.06 21.57
N ALA A 550 18.93 -26.96 20.94
CA ALA A 550 18.79 -28.41 21.10
C ALA A 550 20.10 -29.00 21.71
N PRO A 551 20.02 -30.14 22.44
CA PRO A 551 21.02 -30.54 23.43
C PRO A 551 22.10 -31.49 22.88
N VAL A 552 23.24 -31.49 23.57
CA VAL A 552 24.40 -32.37 23.37
C VAL A 552 24.08 -33.80 23.82
N LYS A 553 24.40 -34.81 22.98
CA LYS A 553 24.74 -36.17 23.44
C LYS A 553 25.89 -36.77 22.62
N LYS A 554 26.92 -37.18 23.35
CA LYS A 554 28.08 -38.00 22.96
C LYS A 554 27.66 -39.43 22.63
N VAL A 555 28.33 -40.08 21.68
CA VAL A 555 28.78 -41.47 21.79
C VAL A 555 30.17 -41.60 21.16
N ALA A 556 31.01 -42.38 21.84
CA ALA A 556 32.43 -42.61 21.61
C ALA A 556 32.70 -43.76 20.61
N SER A 557 33.93 -43.81 20.10
CA SER A 557 34.57 -45.03 19.57
C SER A 557 35.98 -45.18 20.14
N GLU A 558 36.28 -46.40 20.59
CA GLU A 558 37.43 -46.91 21.36
C GLU A 558 38.76 -46.97 20.58
N LYS A 559 39.88 -46.53 21.19
CA LYS A 559 41.02 -47.28 21.81
C LYS A 559 41.84 -48.26 20.94
N LYS A 560 43.14 -47.94 20.82
CA LYS A 560 44.38 -48.77 20.97
C LYS A 560 45.58 -47.84 20.68
N ALA A 561 46.77 -47.86 21.27
CA ALA A 561 47.43 -48.63 22.33
C ALA A 561 48.63 -47.78 22.85
N ALA A 562 49.14 -48.08 24.04
CA ALA A 562 50.20 -47.37 24.75
C ALA A 562 51.61 -47.96 24.49
N ALA A 563 52.67 -47.17 24.73
CA ALA A 563 53.76 -47.43 25.70
C ALA A 563 55.16 -46.95 25.26
N THR A 564 55.77 -46.13 26.13
CA THR A 564 57.20 -45.73 26.22
C THR A 564 58.05 -46.85 26.86
N PRO A 565 59.41 -46.78 26.89
CA PRO A 565 60.08 -46.36 28.16
C PRO A 565 61.54 -45.78 28.10
N THR A 566 61.79 -44.68 28.84
CA THR A 566 62.91 -44.37 29.82
C THR A 566 64.43 -44.26 29.39
N PRO A 567 65.43 -43.95 30.27
CA PRO A 567 66.01 -42.59 30.51
C PRO A 567 67.58 -42.51 30.70
N LYS A 568 68.17 -41.30 30.88
CA LYS A 568 69.25 -40.93 31.87
C LYS A 568 69.93 -39.54 31.62
N LYS A 569 70.32 -38.89 32.73
CA LYS A 569 71.05 -37.59 32.99
C LYS A 569 72.60 -37.73 32.82
N PRO A 570 73.53 -36.72 33.03
CA PRO A 570 73.47 -35.45 33.83
C PRO A 570 74.19 -34.17 33.26
N ALA A 571 74.28 -33.12 34.11
CA ALA A 571 74.64 -31.67 34.02
C ALA A 571 76.16 -31.32 33.72
N PRO A 572 76.70 -30.04 33.71
CA PRO A 572 76.35 -28.79 34.46
C PRO A 572 76.51 -27.38 33.77
N ARG A 573 76.21 -26.31 34.56
CA ARG A 573 76.29 -24.81 34.39
C ARG A 573 77.75 -24.25 34.29
N PRO A 574 78.10 -22.91 34.16
CA PRO A 574 77.38 -21.66 34.56
C PRO A 574 77.63 -20.31 33.76
N ALA A 575 76.98 -19.22 34.26
CA ALA A 575 77.42 -17.80 34.40
C ALA A 575 77.28 -16.74 33.27
N GLY A 576 76.79 -15.54 33.67
CA GLY A 576 76.95 -14.26 32.95
C GLY A 576 75.87 -13.18 33.22
N SER A 577 76.16 -12.22 34.11
CA SER A 577 75.41 -10.99 34.43
C SER A 577 75.74 -9.85 33.44
N THR A 578 74.90 -8.82 33.18
CA THR A 578 74.95 -7.51 33.88
C THR A 578 73.98 -6.45 33.28
N LEU A 579 73.33 -5.68 34.18
CA LEU A 579 73.12 -4.21 34.25
C LEU A 579 72.36 -3.37 33.17
N ARG A 580 71.18 -2.87 33.61
CA ARG A 580 70.69 -1.46 33.76
C ARG A 580 71.20 -0.32 32.84
N LYS A 581 70.25 0.48 32.32
CA LYS A 581 70.00 1.95 32.56
C LYS A 581 68.81 2.42 31.69
N ARG A 582 67.66 2.81 32.25
CA ARG A 582 67.18 4.19 32.60
C ARG A 582 67.17 5.22 31.46
N SER A 583 65.94 5.68 31.16
CA SER A 583 65.33 6.92 30.61
C SER A 583 66.16 8.23 30.70
N PRO A 584 65.74 9.45 30.22
CA PRO A 584 64.34 9.89 29.96
C PRO A 584 64.06 11.01 28.89
N LYS A 585 62.77 11.42 28.86
CA LYS A 585 62.16 12.68 28.34
C LYS A 585 62.04 12.77 26.80
N SER A 586 60.94 13.23 26.22
CA SER A 586 59.90 14.19 26.66
C SER A 586 58.50 13.78 26.27
#